data_AF-A0A221K9X6-F1
#
_entry.id   AF-A0A221K9X6-F1
#
_cell.length_a   1.000
_cell.length_b   1.000
_cell.length_c   1.000
_cell.angle_alpha   90.00
_cell.angle_beta   90.00
_cell.angle_gamma   90.00
#
_symmetry.space_group_name_H-M   'P 1'
#
loop_
_entity.id
_entity.type
_entity.pdbx_description
1 polymer ?
#
loop_
_entity_poly.entity_id
_entity_poly.type
_entity_poly.pdbx_seq_one_letter_code
_entity_poly.pdbx_strand_id
1 'polypeptide(L)'
;MSLWLLAACSHDAPTRQLTPTAVPIAQPGPTTSATTPTALRYRFEAERTAMAAQCQGPNHSRPVVTLTHRHGMMEWYETVCDGGRILRLRCDIGACKALP
;
A
#
# COMPACT_ATOMS: atom_id res chain seq x y z
N MET A 1 19.22 38.67 24.93
CA MET A 1 20.47 38.34 24.22
C MET A 1 21.16 37.24 25.01
N SER A 2 21.03 35.98 24.58
CA SER A 2 21.74 34.86 25.21
C SER A 2 22.59 34.17 24.15
N LEU A 3 23.89 34.29 24.35
CA LEU A 3 24.96 33.75 23.54
C LEU A 3 25.17 32.26 23.87
N TRP A 4 25.39 31.49 22.81
CA TRP A 4 26.35 30.38 22.62
C TRP A 4 26.75 29.50 23.81
N LEU A 5 26.75 28.18 23.60
CA LEU A 5 27.90 27.28 23.81
C LEU A 5 27.54 25.85 23.35
N LEU A 6 27.96 25.52 22.12
CA LEU A 6 27.99 24.14 21.61
C LEU A 6 29.21 23.44 22.21
N ALA A 7 28.98 22.41 23.03
CA ALA A 7 30.02 21.54 23.55
C ALA A 7 30.47 20.56 22.46
N ALA A 8 31.71 20.70 22.00
CA ALA A 8 32.40 19.73 21.19
C ALA A 8 33.03 18.66 22.11
N CYS A 9 32.60 17.41 21.98
CA CYS A 9 33.32 16.28 22.55
C CYS A 9 33.65 15.26 21.46
N SER A 10 34.88 15.38 20.94
CA SER A 10 35.54 14.38 20.11
C SER A 10 35.78 13.12 20.93
N HIS A 11 35.24 11.99 20.48
CA HIS A 11 35.61 10.68 21.01
C HIS A 11 36.11 9.83 19.85
N ASP A 12 37.43 9.71 19.79
CA ASP A 12 38.17 8.78 18.94
C ASP A 12 37.90 7.36 19.44
N ALA A 13 37.32 6.52 18.58
CA ALA A 13 37.04 5.12 18.89
C ALA A 13 38.00 4.22 18.08
N PRO A 14 38.70 3.27 18.73
CA PRO A 14 39.69 2.43 18.06
C PRO A 14 39.01 1.45 17.09
N THR A 15 39.40 1.53 15.82
CA THR A 15 38.96 0.64 14.74
C THR A 15 39.48 -0.78 14.98
N ARG A 16 38.67 -1.63 15.63
CA ARG A 16 38.93 -3.07 15.68
C ARG A 16 38.69 -3.68 14.30
N GLN A 17 39.77 -4.07 13.64
CA GLN A 17 39.76 -4.81 12.38
C GLN A 17 39.17 -6.20 12.61
N LEU A 18 37.88 -6.36 12.27
CA LEU A 18 37.20 -7.65 12.28
C LEU A 18 37.60 -8.41 11.01
N THR A 19 38.36 -9.49 11.18
CA THR A 19 38.60 -10.51 10.16
C THR A 19 37.26 -11.04 9.64
N PRO A 20 37.00 -11.04 8.33
CA PRO A 20 35.79 -11.66 7.80
C PRO A 20 35.94 -13.18 7.91
N THR A 21 35.38 -13.76 8.97
CA THR A 21 35.05 -15.18 9.00
C THR A 21 34.04 -15.42 7.88
N ALA A 22 34.46 -16.14 6.83
CA ALA A 22 33.58 -16.54 5.74
C ALA A 22 32.44 -17.40 6.33
N VAL A 23 31.29 -16.77 6.55
CA VAL A 23 30.04 -17.47 6.86
C VAL A 23 29.67 -18.25 5.60
N PRO A 24 29.41 -19.57 5.66
CA PRO A 24 28.89 -20.29 4.51
C PRO A 24 27.59 -19.60 4.09
N ILE A 25 27.57 -19.07 2.87
CA ILE A 25 26.40 -18.44 2.28
C ILE A 25 25.34 -19.53 2.18
N ALA A 26 24.41 -19.56 3.13
CA ALA A 26 23.19 -20.32 3.00
C ALA A 26 22.56 -19.88 1.67
N GLN A 27 22.37 -20.85 0.77
CA GLN A 27 21.68 -20.63 -0.50
C GLN A 27 20.40 -19.84 -0.22
N PRO A 28 20.10 -18.75 -0.94
CA PRO A 28 18.82 -18.09 -0.81
C PRO A 28 17.74 -19.15 -1.04
N GLY A 29 17.00 -19.46 0.03
CA GLY A 29 15.78 -20.26 -0.06
C GLY A 29 14.82 -19.63 -1.08
N PRO A 30 13.75 -20.34 -1.45
CA PRO A 30 12.82 -19.88 -2.48
C PRO A 30 12.43 -18.45 -2.15
N THR A 31 12.83 -17.53 -3.02
CA THR A 31 12.53 -16.11 -2.92
C THR A 31 11.02 -16.05 -2.85
N THR A 32 10.48 -15.79 -1.66
CA THR A 32 9.07 -15.49 -1.48
C THR A 32 8.79 -14.42 -2.51
N SER A 33 8.01 -14.79 -3.53
CA SER A 33 7.65 -13.88 -4.60
C SER A 33 7.04 -12.67 -3.91
N ALA A 34 7.81 -11.59 -3.82
CA ALA A 34 7.27 -10.30 -3.47
C ALA A 34 6.36 -9.99 -4.63
N THR A 35 5.09 -10.39 -4.51
CA THR A 35 4.05 -10.02 -5.45
C THR A 35 4.03 -8.52 -5.41
N THR A 36 4.67 -7.88 -6.38
CA THR A 36 4.67 -6.43 -6.54
C THR A 36 3.20 -6.03 -6.42
N PRO A 37 2.81 -5.25 -5.40
CA PRO A 37 1.41 -4.93 -5.20
C PRO A 37 0.94 -4.28 -6.50
N THR A 38 -0.01 -4.94 -7.16
CA THR A 38 -0.49 -4.48 -8.45
C THR A 38 -0.99 -3.06 -8.22
N ALA A 39 -0.32 -2.06 -8.81
CA ALA A 39 -0.63 -0.67 -8.55
C ALA A 39 -2.10 -0.42 -8.90
N LEU A 40 -2.92 -0.10 -7.90
CA LEU A 40 -4.35 0.10 -8.05
C LEU A 40 -4.59 1.53 -8.54
N ARG A 41 -4.68 1.70 -9.87
CA ARG A 41 -4.70 3.02 -10.52
C ARG A 41 -5.89 3.84 -10.11
N TYR A 42 -7.06 3.20 -10.04
CA TYR A 42 -8.33 3.87 -9.79
C TYR A 42 -8.90 3.58 -8.39
N ARG A 43 -8.10 3.08 -7.44
CA ARG A 43 -8.60 2.72 -6.09
C ARG A 43 -9.34 3.86 -5.42
N PHE A 44 -8.72 5.04 -5.34
CA PHE A 44 -9.31 6.19 -4.66
C PHE A 44 -10.61 6.64 -5.35
N GLU A 45 -10.63 6.64 -6.68
CA GLU A 45 -11.80 6.99 -7.48
C GLU A 45 -12.93 5.96 -7.33
N ALA A 46 -12.59 4.67 -7.26
CA ALA A 46 -13.53 3.59 -6.99
C ALA A 46 -14.15 3.72 -5.58
N GLU A 47 -13.35 4.00 -4.56
CA GLU A 47 -13.83 4.23 -3.18
C GLU A 47 -14.72 5.48 -3.10
N ARG A 48 -14.36 6.56 -3.80
CA ARG A 48 -15.19 7.77 -3.94
C ARG A 48 -16.53 7.45 -4.60
N THR A 49 -16.51 6.68 -5.69
CA THR A 49 -17.71 6.29 -6.43
C THR A 49 -18.59 5.36 -5.61
N ALA A 50 -18.01 4.47 -4.81
CA ALA A 50 -18.76 3.63 -3.88
C ALA A 50 -19.53 4.49 -2.87
N MET A 51 -18.88 5.48 -2.25
CA MET A 51 -19.55 6.41 -1.34
C MET A 51 -20.66 7.22 -2.03
N ALA A 52 -20.43 7.68 -3.27
CA ALA A 52 -21.44 8.39 -4.06
C ALA A 52 -22.65 7.49 -4.39
N ALA A 53 -22.44 6.17 -4.51
CA ALA A 53 -23.48 5.16 -4.65
C ALA A 53 -24.08 4.72 -3.29
N GLN A 54 -23.91 5.53 -2.24
CA GLN A 54 -24.40 5.27 -0.88
C GLN A 54 -23.90 3.94 -0.30
N CYS A 55 -22.75 3.45 -0.74
CA CYS A 55 -22.06 2.33 -0.12
C CYS A 55 -21.18 2.85 1.00
N GLN A 56 -21.56 2.56 2.23
CA GLN A 56 -20.69 2.66 3.40
C GLN A 56 -20.04 1.30 3.62
N GLY A 57 -18.77 1.28 4.04
CA GLY A 57 -18.12 0.04 4.45
C GLY A 57 -18.74 -0.52 5.74
N PRO A 58 -18.35 -1.73 6.16
CA PRO A 58 -18.86 -2.36 7.37
C PRO A 58 -18.68 -1.44 8.59
N ASN A 59 -19.66 -1.40 9.48
CA ASN A 59 -19.64 -0.54 10.67
C ASN A 59 -19.57 0.96 10.31
N HIS A 60 -20.27 1.38 9.24
CA HIS A 60 -20.32 2.77 8.79
C HIS A 60 -18.94 3.37 8.48
N SER A 61 -17.97 2.52 8.13
CA SER A 61 -16.61 2.93 7.78
C SER A 61 -16.50 3.35 6.32
N ARG A 62 -15.33 3.87 5.95
CA ARG A 62 -15.02 4.14 4.53
C ARG A 62 -14.99 2.80 3.76
N PRO A 63 -15.70 2.67 2.62
CA PRO A 63 -15.66 1.45 1.83
C PRO A 63 -14.23 1.21 1.32
N VAL A 64 -13.78 -0.04 1.44
CA VAL A 64 -12.50 -0.49 0.89
C VAL A 64 -12.80 -1.31 -0.34
N VAL A 65 -12.21 -0.92 -1.47
CA VAL A 65 -12.39 -1.60 -2.75
C VAL A 65 -11.26 -2.60 -2.99
N THR A 66 -11.60 -3.72 -3.60
CA THR A 66 -10.67 -4.78 -3.99
C THR A 66 -10.74 -4.92 -5.51
N LEU A 67 -9.58 -4.89 -6.18
CA LEU A 67 -9.50 -5.13 -7.62
C LEU A 67 -9.83 -6.60 -7.90
N THR A 68 -10.83 -6.86 -8.71
CA THR A 68 -11.24 -8.22 -9.09
C THR A 68 -10.77 -8.60 -10.48
N HIS A 69 -10.78 -7.65 -11.42
CA HIS A 69 -10.38 -7.88 -12.79
C HIS A 69 -9.68 -6.65 -13.37
N ARG A 70 -8.73 -6.85 -14.29
CA ARG A 70 -8.12 -5.79 -15.10
C ARG A 70 -8.02 -6.22 -16.56
N HIS A 71 -8.40 -5.34 -17.48
CA HIS A 71 -8.30 -5.55 -18.92
C HIS A 71 -7.86 -4.26 -19.62
N GLY A 72 -6.57 -4.19 -19.96
CA GLY A 72 -5.97 -2.96 -20.49
C GLY A 72 -6.05 -1.81 -19.47
N MET A 73 -6.76 -0.75 -19.84
CA MET A 73 -7.01 0.43 -19.00
C MET A 73 -8.27 0.31 -18.12
N MET A 74 -9.05 -0.76 -18.30
CA MET A 74 -10.25 -1.01 -17.50
C MET A 74 -9.91 -1.82 -16.24
N GLU A 75 -10.42 -1.38 -15.10
CA GLU A 75 -10.30 -2.04 -13.81
C GLU A 75 -11.69 -2.27 -13.21
N TRP A 76 -11.96 -3.48 -12.73
CA TRP A 76 -13.17 -3.81 -12.01
C TRP A 76 -12.82 -3.97 -10.55
N TYR A 77 -13.63 -3.34 -9.71
CA TYR A 77 -13.50 -3.38 -8.27
C TYR A 77 -14.77 -3.92 -7.64
N GLU A 78 -14.60 -4.60 -6.51
CA GLU A 78 -15.70 -4.98 -5.63
C GLU A 78 -15.47 -4.37 -4.25
N THR A 79 -16.55 -3.99 -3.58
CA THR A 79 -16.53 -3.58 -2.19
C THR A 79 -17.74 -4.14 -1.47
N VAL A 80 -17.57 -4.47 -0.19
CA VAL A 80 -18.64 -4.93 0.68
C VAL A 80 -19.18 -3.73 1.43
N CYS A 81 -20.44 -3.39 1.18
CA CYS A 81 -21.16 -2.36 1.90
C CYS A 81 -21.70 -2.89 3.24
N ASP A 82 -22.10 -1.97 4.11
CA ASP A 82 -22.87 -2.27 5.30
C ASP A 82 -24.13 -3.09 4.96
N GLY A 83 -24.49 -4.02 5.85
CA GLY A 83 -25.52 -5.02 5.57
C GLY A 83 -25.10 -6.15 4.62
N GLY A 84 -23.81 -6.24 4.25
CA GLY A 84 -23.27 -7.35 3.44
C GLY A 84 -23.56 -7.26 1.95
N ARG A 85 -24.13 -6.15 1.48
CA ARG A 85 -24.36 -5.90 0.04
C ARG A 85 -23.02 -5.75 -0.68
N ILE A 86 -22.82 -6.46 -1.78
CA ILE A 86 -21.63 -6.30 -2.62
C ILE A 86 -21.93 -5.25 -3.69
N LEU A 87 -21.10 -4.22 -3.79
CA LEU A 87 -21.13 -3.23 -4.86
C LEU A 87 -19.99 -3.50 -5.83
N ARG A 88 -20.32 -3.58 -7.12
CA ARG A 88 -19.36 -3.69 -8.21
C ARG A 88 -19.13 -2.32 -8.84
N LEU A 89 -17.89 -2.05 -9.19
CA LEU A 89 -17.46 -0.80 -9.81
C LEU A 89 -16.62 -1.13 -11.03
N ARG A 90 -16.83 -0.39 -12.11
CA ARG A 90 -15.95 -0.41 -13.28
C ARG A 90 -15.31 0.96 -13.42
N CYS A 91 -13.99 0.97 -13.47
CA CYS A 91 -13.17 2.13 -13.73
C CYS A 91 -12.55 2.02 -15.12
N ASP A 92 -12.65 3.09 -15.87
CA ASP A 92 -11.95 3.31 -17.14
C ASP A 92 -11.30 4.70 -17.08
N ILE A 93 -10.53 5.08 -18.09
CA ILE A 93 -9.70 6.30 -18.17
C ILE A 93 -10.32 7.50 -17.45
N GLY A 94 -9.91 7.70 -16.18
CA GLY A 94 -10.28 8.86 -15.36
C GLY A 94 -11.67 8.85 -14.71
N ALA A 95 -12.46 7.78 -14.83
CA ALA A 95 -13.80 7.71 -14.23
C ALA A 95 -14.18 6.30 -13.78
N CYS A 96 -14.87 6.22 -12.64
CA CYS A 96 -15.48 4.99 -12.16
C CYS A 96 -17.00 5.09 -12.19
N LYS A 97 -17.67 3.96 -12.39
CA LYS A 97 -19.13 3.82 -12.36
C LYS A 97 -19.53 2.64 -11.50
N ALA A 98 -20.56 2.82 -10.68
CA ALA A 98 -21.24 1.73 -10.00
C ALA A 98 -21.99 0.88 -11.03
N LEU A 99 -21.83 -0.43 -10.96
CA LEU A 99 -22.56 -1.39 -11.75
C LEU A 99 -23.80 -1.86 -10.97
N PRO A 100 -24.92 -2.18 -11.64
CA PRO A 100 -26.13 -2.70 -11.01
C PRO A 100 -25.91 -4.09 -10.40
#